data_AF-W3RHF7-F1
#
_entry.id   AF-W3RHF7-F1
#
_cell.length_a   1.000
_cell.length_b   1.000
_cell.length_c   1.000
_cell.angle_alpha   90.00
_cell.angle_beta   90.00
_cell.angle_gamma   90.00
#
_symmetry.space_group_name_H-M   'P 1'
#
loop_
_entity.id
_entity.type
_entity.pdbx_description
1 polymer ?
#
loop_
_entity_poly.entity_id
_entity_poly.type
_entity_poly.pdbx_seq_one_letter_code
_entity_poly.pdbx_strand_id
1 'polypeptide(L)' 'MGQALYRVLPVRKGEWGIDHDGKVTGSYATREAAFEAAVASASLAIHEGHRVEVIVDGQGDMISGSTATGPSGYDQ' A
#
# COMPACT_ATOMS: atom_id res chain seq x y z
N MET A 1 13.27 -16.93 0.00
CA MET A 1 12.90 -16.01 -1.08
C MET A 1 12.21 -14.82 -0.43
N GLY A 2 12.71 -13.60 -0.61
CA GLY A 2 12.17 -12.40 0.04
C GLY A 2 10.85 -11.92 -0.59
N GLN A 3 10.03 -11.24 0.20
CA GLN A 3 8.82 -10.56 -0.24
C GLN A 3 8.99 -9.07 -0.02
N ALA A 4 8.66 -8.27 -1.02
CA ALA A 4 8.62 -6.82 -0.94
C ALA A 4 7.17 -6.35 -1.09
N LEU A 5 6.64 -5.74 -0.03
CA LEU A 5 5.31 -5.14 -0.02
C LEU A 5 5.45 -3.62 -0.10
N TYR A 6 4.76 -3.02 -1.05
CA TYR A 6 4.66 -1.56 -1.17
C TYR A 6 3.20 -1.16 -1.11
N ARG A 7 2.83 -0.28 -0.19
CA ARG A 7 1.47 0.27 -0.09
C ARG A 7 1.49 1.77 -0.29
N VAL A 8 0.75 2.25 -1.27
CA VAL A 8 0.54 3.68 -1.51
C VAL A 8 -0.68 4.12 -0.70
N LEU A 9 -0.47 5.04 0.24
CA LEU A 9 -1.52 5.49 1.16
C LEU A 9 -1.53 7.02 1.31
N PRO A 10 -2.69 7.61 1.64
CA PRO A 10 -2.76 9.02 2.02
C PRO A 10 -2.08 9.22 3.38
N VAL A 11 -1.13 10.16 3.48
CA VAL A 11 -0.41 10.47 4.72
C VAL A 11 -0.99 11.70 5.39
N ARG A 12 -1.35 12.71 4.59
CA ARG A 12 -2.04 13.94 5.02
C ARG A 12 -3.00 14.40 3.94
N LYS A 13 -3.77 15.46 4.21
CA LYS A 13 -4.70 16.04 3.25
C LYS A 13 -3.96 16.49 1.98
N GLY A 14 -4.13 15.74 0.90
CA GLY A 14 -3.47 16.01 -0.39
C GLY A 14 -2.01 15.54 -0.46
N GLU A 15 -1.52 14.77 0.52
CA GLU A 15 -0.19 14.18 0.50
C GLU A 15 -0.29 12.65 0.52
N TRP A 16 0.47 12.02 -0.35
CA TRP A 16 0.58 10.57 -0.50
C TRP A 16 1.97 10.09 -0.11
N GLY A 17 2.06 8.86 0.36
CA GLY A 17 3.31 8.22 0.76
C GLY A 17 3.28 6.73 0.47
N ILE A 18 4.43 6.10 0.62
CA ILE A 18 4.63 4.67 0.36
C ILE A 18 5.05 4.01 1.66
N ASP A 19 4.22 3.12 2.20
CA ASP A 19 4.63 2.21 3.26
C ASP A 19 5.38 1.02 2.66
N HIS A 20 6.61 0.84 3.14
CA HIS A 20 7.44 -0.32 2.87
C HIS A 20 8.01 -0.79 4.21
N ASP A 21 7.79 -2.07 4.55
CA ASP A 21 8.23 -2.69 5.80
C ASP A 21 7.79 -1.94 7.08
N GLY A 22 6.59 -1.34 7.06
CA GLY A 22 6.02 -0.59 8.18
C GLY A 22 6.56 0.83 8.31
N LYS A 23 7.34 1.29 7.33
CA LYS A 23 7.87 2.65 7.28
C LYS A 23 7.29 3.39 6.07
N VAL A 24 6.48 4.40 6.36
CA VAL A 24 6.01 5.35 5.36
C VAL A 24 7.15 6.26 4.94
N THR A 25 7.42 6.31 3.64
CA THR A 25 8.44 7.14 3.02
C THR A 25 7.87 7.96 1.87
N GLY A 26 8.54 9.08 1.57
CA GLY A 26 8.11 10.02 0.54
C GLY A 26 6.94 10.91 0.96
N SER A 27 6.85 12.08 0.32
CA SER A 27 5.66 12.93 0.34
C SER A 27 5.39 13.36 -1.09
N TYR A 28 4.29 12.87 -1.65
CA TYR A 28 3.92 13.07 -3.04
C TYR A 28 2.63 13.87 -3.11
N ALA A 29 2.56 14.81 -4.05
CA ALA A 29 1.39 15.66 -4.25
C ALA A 29 0.19 14.89 -4.84
N THR A 30 0.45 13.78 -5.53
CA THR A 30 -0.59 12.95 -6.16
C THR A 30 -0.37 11.47 -5.86
N ARG A 31 -1.46 10.70 -5.92
CA ARG A 31 -1.45 9.25 -5.76
C ARG A 31 -0.62 8.58 -6.85
N GLU A 32 -0.77 9.07 -8.07
CA GLU A 32 -0.10 8.54 -9.26
C GLU A 32 1.42 8.72 -9.14
N ALA A 33 1.89 9.86 -8.64
CA ALA A 33 3.32 10.09 -8.40
C ALA A 33 3.88 9.14 -7.32
N ALA A 34 3.12 8.89 -6.26
CA ALA A 34 3.51 7.91 -5.25
C ALA A 34 3.54 6.47 -5.83
N PHE A 35 2.58 6.12 -6.67
CA PHE A 35 2.53 4.83 -7.34
C PHE A 35 3.71 4.61 -8.29
N GLU A 36 4.03 5.58 -9.13
CA GLU A 36 5.18 5.47 -10.05
C GLU A 36 6.49 5.26 -9.28
N ALA A 37 6.69 6.00 -8.17
CA ALA A 37 7.86 5.83 -7.32
C ALA A 37 7.89 4.44 -6.62
N ALA A 38 6.73 3.93 -6.19
CA ALA A 38 6.62 2.58 -5.63
C ALA A 38 6.96 1.51 -6.68
N VAL A 39 6.44 1.64 -7.91
CA VAL A 39 6.69 0.71 -9.01
C VAL A 39 8.16 0.73 -9.45
N ALA A 40 8.81 1.89 -9.44
CA ALA A 40 10.24 1.98 -9.72
C ALA A 40 11.06 1.19 -8.70
N SER A 41 10.72 1.29 -7.41
CA SER A 41 11.37 0.53 -6.32
C SER A 41 11.06 -0.97 -6.41
N ALA A 42 9.80 -1.32 -6.67
CA ALA A 42 9.36 -2.70 -6.93
C ALA A 42 10.10 -3.35 -8.09
N SER A 43 10.40 -2.59 -9.15
CA SER A 43 11.14 -3.10 -10.31
C SER A 43 12.56 -3.55 -9.93
N LEU A 44 13.19 -2.88 -8.97
CA LEU A 44 14.48 -3.31 -8.40
C LEU A 44 14.32 -4.60 -7.60
N ALA A 45 13.28 -4.71 -6.77
CA ALA A 45 13.00 -5.94 -6.01
C ALA A 45 12.73 -7.15 -6.93
N ILE A 46 12.06 -6.95 -8.07
CA ILE A 46 11.89 -7.98 -9.10
C ILE A 46 13.25 -8.43 -9.65
N HIS A 47 14.14 -7.49 -9.97
CA HIS A 47 15.48 -7.80 -10.46
C HIS A 47 16.28 -8.67 -9.47
N GLU A 48 16.10 -8.44 -8.17
CA GLU A 48 16.71 -9.24 -7.09
C GLU A 48 16.02 -10.59 -6.84
N GLY A 49 14.95 -10.91 -7.59
CA GLY A 49 14.22 -12.17 -7.47
C GLY A 49 13.23 -12.21 -6.31
N HIS A 50 12.80 -11.06 -5.79
CA HIS A 50 11.79 -10.98 -4.74
C HIS A 50 10.37 -11.12 -5.30
N ARG A 51 9.47 -11.71 -4.50
CA ARG A 51 8.03 -11.60 -4.74
C ARG A 51 7.62 -10.17 -4.43
N VAL A 52 6.91 -9.52 -5.35
CA VAL A 52 6.46 -8.14 -5.15
C VAL A 52 4.95 -8.07 -5.11
N GLU A 53 4.43 -7.26 -4.19
CA GLU A 53 3.04 -6.86 -4.12
C GLU A 53 2.96 -5.34 -3.97
N VAL A 54 2.12 -4.71 -4.79
CA VAL A 54 1.87 -3.26 -4.77
C VAL A 54 0.39 -3.02 -4.54
N ILE A 55 0.05 -2.32 -3.47
CA ILE A 55 -1.32 -1.98 -3.07
C ILE A 55 -1.48 -0.47 -3.16
N VAL A 56 -2.59 0.01 -3.71
CA VAL A 56 -2.89 1.44 -3.83
C VAL A 56 -4.24 1.71 -3.17
N ASP A 57 -4.21 2.44 -2.06
CA ASP A 57 -5.42 2.76 -1.31
C ASP A 57 -6.19 3.92 -1.96
N GLY A 58 -7.52 3.87 -1.84
CA GLY A 58 -8.40 4.94 -2.30
C GLY A 58 -8.36 6.15 -1.37
N GLN A 59 -8.68 7.33 -1.88
CA GLN A 59 -8.67 8.58 -1.10
C GLN A 59 -9.72 8.60 0.04
N GLY A 60 -10.72 7.71 -0.01
CA GLY A 60 -11.69 7.48 1.07
C GLY A 60 -11.33 6.32 2.00
N ASP A 61 -10.26 5.59 1.71
CA ASP A 61 -9.78 4.47 2.51
C ASP A 61 -8.73 4.99 3.50
N MET A 62 -9.14 5.94 4.34
CA MET A 62 -8.32 6.37 5.47
C MET A 62 -8.33 5.25 6.51
N ILE A 63 -7.42 4.29 6.34
CA ILE A 63 -7.08 3.23 7.30
C ILE A 63 -8.32 2.70 8.07
N SER A 64 -9.19 1.95 7.37
CA SER A 64 -10.04 0.98 8.06
C SER A 64 -9.14 -0.13 8.60
N GLY A 65 -8.50 0.13 9.73
CA GLY A 65 -7.95 -0.92 10.57
C GLY A 65 -9.09 -1.85 10.97
N SER A 66 -9.06 -3.08 10.43
CA SER A 66 -9.75 -4.25 10.96
C SER A 66 -11.28 -4.23 10.94
N THR A 67 -11.90 -4.83 9.91
CA THR A 67 -13.01 -5.81 10.11
C THR A 67 -13.12 -6.73 8.89
N ALA A 68 -12.28 -7.76 8.82
CA ALA A 68 -12.70 -9.02 8.22
C ALA A 68 -13.51 -9.79 9.28
N THR A 69 -14.71 -9.32 9.59
CA THR A 69 -15.72 -10.13 10.28
C THR A 69 -16.73 -10.54 9.21
N GLY A 70 -16.52 -11.71 8.62
CA GLY A 70 -17.52 -12.32 7.75
C GLY A 70 -18.85 -12.47 8.51
N PRO A 71 -20.00 -12.44 7.82
CA PRO A 71 -21.28 -12.69 8.48
C PRO A 71 -21.30 -14.13 8.98
N SER A 72 -20.97 -14.34 10.25
CA SER A 72 -21.35 -15.55 10.97
C SER A 72 -22.86 -15.58 11.00
N GLY A 73 -23.43 -16.67 10.50
CA GLY A 73 -24.85 -16.85 10.28
C GLY A 73 -25.68 -16.53 11.52
N TYR A 74 -26.77 -15.81 11.29
CA TYR A 74 -27.93 -15.89 12.16
C TYR A 74 -28.69 -17.15 11.74
N ASP A 75 -28.47 -18.22 12.48
CA ASP A 75 -29.41 -19.33 12.60
C ASP A 75 -30.68 -18.76 13.28
N GLN A 76 -31.79 -18.76 12.55
CA GLN A 76 -33.15 -18.57 13.06
C GLN A 76 -34.01 -19.73 12.56
#